data_AF-A0A1W0WFQ6-F1
#
_entry.id   AF-A0A1W0WFQ6-F1
#
_cell.length_a   1.000
_cell.length_b   1.000
_cell.length_c   1.000
_cell.angle_alpha   90.00
_cell.angle_beta   90.00
_cell.angle_gamma   90.00
#
_symmetry.space_group_name_H-M   'P 1'
#
loop_
_entity.id
_entity.type
_entity.pdbx_description
1 polymer ?
#
loop_
_entity_poly.entity_id
_entity_poly.type
_entity_poly.pdbx_seq_one_letter_code
_entity_poly.pdbx_strand_id
1 'polypeptide(L)' 'MPQEFQVVECSTCGTFQVDIVKKAPKWKCKMCGATQLLGTVGRAKTGPDRLPGPDRTVYPDRTGPFTRSGSLGLFEPVR' A
#
# COMPACT_ATOMS: atom_id res chain seq x y z
N MET A 1 0.34 21.90 -15.85
CA MET A 1 0.52 22.58 -14.55
C MET A 1 1.03 21.53 -13.56
N PRO A 2 2.27 21.64 -13.08
CA PRO A 2 2.84 20.64 -12.17
C PRO A 2 2.19 20.73 -10.78
N GLN A 3 1.84 19.58 -10.20
CA GLN A 3 1.32 19.48 -8.85
C GLN A 3 2.46 19.13 -7.89
N GLU A 4 2.63 19.90 -6.83
CA GLU A 4 3.71 19.73 -5.85
C GLU A 4 3.25 18.84 -4.68
N PHE A 5 4.14 17.96 -4.24
CA PHE A 5 3.90 17.00 -3.18
C PHE A 5 4.95 17.15 -2.09
N GLN A 6 4.54 16.93 -0.85
CA GLN A 6 5.44 16.95 0.30
C GLN A 6 5.21 15.71 1.17
N VAL A 7 6.29 15.26 1.83
CA VAL A 7 6.24 14.17 2.80
C VAL A 7 5.97 14.76 4.18
N VAL A 8 4.96 14.22 4.86
CA VAL A 8 4.50 14.65 6.18
C VAL A 8 4.57 13.50 7.17
N GLU A 9 4.96 13.78 8.41
CA GLU A 9 4.96 12.81 9.50
C GLU A 9 3.76 13.07 10.42
N CYS A 10 2.98 12.03 10.72
CA CYS A 10 1.89 12.14 11.68
C CYS A 10 2.44 12.23 13.11
N SER A 11 2.13 13.30 13.85
CA SER A 11 2.56 13.41 15.26
C SER A 11 1.91 12.40 16.20
N THR A 12 0.82 11.74 15.80
CA THR A 12 0.12 10.75 16.62
C THR A 12 0.63 9.32 16.40
N CYS A 13 0.85 8.93 15.14
CA CYS A 13 1.22 7.56 14.79
C CYS A 13 2.63 7.43 14.19
N GLY A 14 3.36 8.53 14.00
CA GLY A 14 4.72 8.53 13.44
C GLY A 14 4.81 8.04 12.00
N THR A 15 3.68 7.91 11.31
CA THR A 15 3.66 7.39 9.94
C THR A 15 3.92 8.51 8.95
N PHE A 16 4.85 8.28 8.03
CA PHE A 16 5.09 9.15 6.88
C PHE A 16 4.00 8.97 5.84
N GLN A 17 3.47 10.07 5.33
CA GLN A 17 2.48 10.10 4.25
C GLN A 17 2.83 11.20 3.26
N VAL A 18 2.33 11.06 2.04
CA VAL A 18 2.46 12.08 1.00
C VAL A 18 1.15 12.89 0.97
N ASP A 19 1.26 14.22 1.10
CA ASP A 19 0.15 15.14 0.87
C ASP A 19 0.49 16.10 -0.27
N ILE A 20 -0.55 16.51 -0.99
CA ILE A 20 -0.45 17.55 -2.01
C ILE A 20 -0.30 18.89 -1.31
N VAL A 21 0.66 19.70 -1.75
CA VAL A 21 0.85 21.05 -1.20
C VAL A 21 -0.40 21.88 -1.52
N LYS A 22 -1.11 22.28 -0.46
CA LYS A 22 -2.31 23.13 -0.53
C LYS A 22 -2.00 24.49 0.08
N LYS A 23 -2.77 25.50 -0.29
CA LYS A 23 -2.69 26.85 0.31
C LYS A 23 -2.98 26.84 1.81
N ALA A 24 -3.77 25.88 2.29
CA ALA A 24 -4.03 25.68 3.72
C ALA A 24 -3.06 24.62 4.28
N PRO A 25 -2.29 24.92 5.34
CA PRO A 25 -1.33 23.98 5.93
C PRO A 25 -2.02 22.94 6.83
N LYS A 26 -3.11 22.34 6.35
CA LYS A 26 -3.93 21.36 7.08
C LYS A 26 -3.96 20.05 6.32
N TRP A 27 -3.64 18.96 7.00
CA TRP A 27 -3.70 17.62 6.44
C TRP A 27 -4.34 16.65 7.43
N LYS A 28 -4.88 15.53 6.93
CA LYS A 28 -5.50 14.49 7.75
C LYS A 28 -4.74 13.20 7.56
N CYS A 29 -4.28 12.60 8.65
CA CYS A 29 -3.61 11.32 8.61
C CYS A 29 -4.59 10.22 8.18
N LYS A 30 -4.24 9.44 7.15
CA LYS A 30 -5.06 8.32 6.66
C LYS A 30 -5.06 7.11 7.61
N MET A 31 -4.04 6.98 8.46
CA MET A 31 -3.90 5.87 9.39
C MET A 31 -4.71 6.07 10.67
N CYS A 32 -4.59 7.24 11.32
CA CYS A 32 -5.27 7.51 12.59
C CYS A 32 -6.46 8.49 12.47
N GLY A 33 -6.63 9.16 11.33
CA GLY A 33 -7.70 10.12 11.13
C GLY A 33 -7.49 11.49 11.80
N ALA A 34 -6.37 11.72 12.47
CA ALA A 34 -6.08 12.98 13.12
C ALA A 34 -5.84 14.11 12.10
N THR A 35 -6.45 15.26 12.32
CA THR A 35 -6.21 16.49 11.56
C THR A 35 -5.02 17.22 12.17
N GLN A 36 -4.01 17.51 11.36
CA GLN A 36 -2.74 18.07 11.80
C GLN A 36 -2.33 19.29 10.95
N LEU A 37 -1.46 20.12 11.53
CA LEU A 37 -0.90 21.30 10.86
C LEU A 37 0.50 21.01 10.32
N LEU A 38 0.71 21.38 9.04
CA LEU A 38 2.00 21.37 8.37
C LEU A 38 2.92 22.41 9.02
N GLY A 39 3.96 21.97 9.72
CA GLY A 39 4.91 22.83 10.45
C GLY A 39 5.42 22.25 11.77
N THR A 40 4.74 21.23 12.31
CA THR A 40 5.24 20.44 13.44
C THR A 40 6.11 19.30 12.91
N VAL A 41 7.29 19.63 12.37
CA VAL A 41 8.29 18.62 11.98
C VAL A 41 8.80 17.97 13.26
N GLY A 42 8.26 16.79 13.57
CA GLY A 42 8.88 15.86 14.50
C GLY A 42 10.25 15.47 13.96
N ARG A 43 11.26 15.45 14.82
CA ARG A 43 12.58 14.92 14.43
C ARG A 43 12.42 13.43 14.19
N ALA A 44 12.63 12.99 12.95
CA ALA A 44 12.60 11.58 12.58
C ALA A 44 13.49 10.78 13.55
N LYS A 45 12.89 9.85 14.29
CA LYS A 45 13.66 8.81 14.96
C LYS A 45 14.01 7.80 13.88
N THR A 46 15.30 7.51 13.69
CA THR A 46 15.76 6.39 12.85
C THR A 46 15.16 5.11 13.44
N GLY A 47 13.98 4.72 12.95
CA GLY A 47 13.38 3.45 13.30
C GLY A 47 14.18 2.33 12.64
N PRO A 48 14.37 1.18 13.31
CA PRO A 48 14.95 0.02 12.64
C PRO A 48 14.05 -0.35 11.47
N ASP A 49 14.65 -0.53 10.29
CA ASP A 49 13.98 -0.93 9.05
C ASP A 49 13.02 -2.12 9.33
N ARG A 50 11.73 -1.81 9.51
CA ARG A 50 10.69 -2.82 9.31
C ARG A 50 10.60 -3.01 7.81
N LEU A 51 11.50 -3.84 7.30
CA LEU A 51 11.40 -4.43 5.96
C LEU A 51 9.94 -4.83 5.76
N PRO A 52 9.22 -4.27 4.77
CA PRO A 52 7.98 -4.87 4.34
C PRO A 52 8.33 -6.32 3.99
N GLY A 53 7.64 -7.26 4.63
CA GLY A 53 7.87 -8.68 4.42
C GLY A 53 7.92 -9.01 2.92
N PRO A 54 8.63 -10.07 2.52
CA PRO A 54 8.87 -10.37 1.12
C PRO A 54 7.58 -10.30 0.33
N ASP A 55 7.63 -9.45 -0.69
CA ASP A 55 6.61 -9.22 -1.69
C ASP A 55 5.96 -10.53 -2.14
N ARG A 56 4.76 -10.80 -1.61
CA ARG A 56 3.92 -11.91 -2.06
C ARG A 56 2.92 -11.46 -3.14
N THR A 57 3.25 -10.43 -3.92
CA THR A 57 2.73 -10.37 -5.28
C THR A 57 3.46 -11.44 -6.10
N VAL A 58 2.97 -12.68 -5.99
CA VAL A 58 3.03 -13.58 -7.12
C VAL A 58 2.18 -12.91 -8.19
N TYR A 59 2.82 -12.08 -9.02
CA TYR A 59 2.25 -11.76 -10.31
C TYR A 59 1.99 -13.11 -10.98
N PRO A 60 0.75 -13.46 -11.37
CA PRO A 60 0.55 -14.64 -12.18
C PRO A 60 1.26 -14.36 -13.49
N ASP A 61 2.40 -15.03 -13.67
CA ASP A 61 3.14 -15.06 -14.90
C ASP A 61 2.16 -15.49 -16.00
N ARG A 62 1.81 -14.56 -16.89
CA ARG A 62 0.87 -14.79 -18.00
C ARG A 62 1.48 -15.66 -19.11
N THR A 63 2.58 -16.35 -18.84
CA THR A 63 3.31 -17.18 -19.78
C THR A 63 3.32 -18.64 -19.31
N GLY A 64 2.13 -19.17 -19.01
CA GLY A 64 1.90 -20.61 -18.90
C GLY A 64 1.46 -21.18 -20.27
N PRO A 65 2.12 -22.23 -20.81
CA PRO A 65 1.68 -22.84 -22.06
C PRO A 65 0.31 -23.50 -21.87
N PHE A 66 -0.53 -23.43 -22.91
CA PHE A 66 -1.78 -24.18 -23.01
C PHE A 66 -1.51 -25.68 -22.95
N THR A 67 -1.36 -26.26 -21.75
CA THR A 67 -1.46 -27.70 -21.56
C THR A 67 -2.89 -28.04 -21.21
N ARG A 68 -3.62 -28.49 -22.22
CA ARG A 68 -4.90 -29.18 -22.13
C ARG A 68 -4.72 -30.45 -21.28
N SER A 69 -4.89 -30.35 -19.97
CA SER A 69 -5.01 -31.49 -19.06
C SER A 69 -6.47 -31.93 -19.01
N GLY A 70 -6.81 -32.93 -19.84
CA GLY A 70 -8.01 -33.74 -19.63
C GLY A 70 -7.75 -34.77 -18.53
N SER A 71 -8.67 -34.86 -17.57
CA SER A 71 -8.86 -35.88 -16.52
C SER A 71 -9.48 -35.15 -15.31
N LEU A 72 -10.64 -35.45 -14.72
CA LEU A 72 -11.40 -36.67 -14.53
C LEU A 72 -12.86 -36.29 -14.30
N GLY A 73 -13.79 -37.02 -14.91
CA GLY A 73 -15.18 -37.06 -14.47
C GLY A 73 -15.63 -38.51 -14.54
N LEU A 74 -15.61 -39.21 -13.40
CA LEU A 74 -16.31 -40.48 -13.24
C LEU A 74 -17.78 -40.22 -13.59
N PHE A 75 -18.25 -40.80 -14.69
CA PHE A 75 -19.67 -40.98 -14.96
C PHE A 75 -20.11 -42.22 -14.18
N GLU A 76 -20.93 -42.05 -13.14
CA GLU A 76 -21.71 -43.16 -12.60
C GLU A 76 -22.89 -43.46 -13.55
N PRO A 77 -23.12 -44.72 -13.95
CA PRO A 77 -24.28 -45.08 -14.74
C PRO A 77 -25.52 -45.21 -13.85
N VAL A 78 -26.55 -44.43 -14.17
CA VAL A 78 -27.91 -44.60 -13.64
C VAL A 78 -28.47 -45.94 -14.12
N ARG A 79 -28.99 -46.75 -13.19
CA ARG A 79 -29.77 -47.96 -13.46
C ARG A 79 -31.22 -47.61 -13.81
#